data_AF-A0A1T5BZD2-F1
#
_entry.id   AF-A0A1T5BZD2-F1
#
_cell.length_a   1.000
_cell.length_b   1.000
_cell.length_c   1.000
_cell.angle_alpha   90.00
_cell.angle_beta   90.00
_cell.angle_gamma   90.00
#
_symmetry.space_group_name_H-M   'P 1'
#
loop_
_entity.id
_entity.type
_entity.pdbx_description
1 polymer ?
#
loop_
_entity_poly.entity_id
_entity_poly.type
_entity_poly.pdbx_seq_one_letter_code
_entity_poly.pdbx_strand_id
1 'polypeptide(L)'
;MNLIKKLFAGVFLLSAVSACTTMNSVPLSNYTVFTEDLRRDLEAANIEIAKVQFFNDKAINIRREVSDPNDIKVNPEGQITMSNGKSIQTINVLPFTPGVALSSDNGVIHVSWDDTQQDTKGMKFNLSGQNYFLDVLPNNKFDYKERTFDLQGGNGARLFVKKDLLKQVKNSRETLKGRKVGQ
;
A
#
# COMPACT_ATOMS: atom_id res chain seq x y z
N MET A 1 -31.65 -64.87 27.37
CA MET A 1 -32.04 -65.00 25.94
C MET A 1 -32.55 -63.64 25.48
N ASN A 2 -32.22 -63.20 24.26
CA ASN A 2 -32.29 -61.83 23.66
C ASN A 2 -30.90 -61.15 23.68
N LEU A 3 -30.01 -61.27 22.68
CA LEU A 3 -30.05 -61.11 21.21
C LEU A 3 -29.83 -59.64 20.76
N ILE A 4 -28.92 -59.48 19.77
CA ILE A 4 -28.48 -58.26 19.02
C ILE A 4 -27.24 -57.59 19.65
N LYS A 5 -25.98 -57.87 19.30
CA LYS A 5 -25.23 -57.94 18.02
C LYS A 5 -25.22 -56.64 17.18
N LYS A 6 -24.14 -55.88 17.42
CA LYS A 6 -23.26 -55.15 16.47
C LYS A 6 -23.69 -53.77 15.94
N LEU A 7 -22.60 -53.02 15.63
CA LEU A 7 -22.45 -51.78 14.86
C LEU A 7 -22.74 -50.47 15.59
N PHE A 8 -21.69 -49.72 15.88
CA PHE A 8 -21.42 -48.34 15.41
C PHE A 8 -20.03 -47.97 15.97
N ALA A 9 -18.96 -48.36 15.27
CA ALA A 9 -18.24 -47.47 14.36
C ALA A 9 -17.77 -46.20 15.08
N GLY A 10 -16.52 -46.25 15.55
CA GLY A 10 -15.83 -45.11 16.14
C GLY A 10 -15.71 -43.98 15.12
N VAL A 11 -16.22 -42.80 15.50
CA VAL A 11 -16.00 -41.57 14.75
C VAL A 11 -14.69 -40.98 15.25
N PHE A 12 -13.71 -41.10 14.36
CA PHE A 12 -12.37 -40.54 14.42
C PHE A 12 -12.40 -39.01 14.56
N LEU A 13 -11.41 -38.49 15.28
CA LEU A 13 -11.04 -37.08 15.33
C LEU A 13 -11.00 -36.46 13.92
N LEU A 14 -11.70 -35.34 13.76
CA LEU A 14 -11.36 -34.32 12.77
C LEU A 14 -11.02 -33.05 13.53
N SER A 15 -9.73 -32.94 13.85
CA SER A 15 -9.06 -31.71 14.26
C SER A 15 -9.30 -30.64 13.20
N ALA A 16 -10.12 -29.65 13.54
CA ALA A 16 -10.24 -28.41 12.81
C ALA A 16 -8.90 -27.65 12.94
N VAL A 17 -8.04 -27.83 11.94
CA VAL A 17 -6.90 -26.94 11.70
C VAL A 17 -7.50 -25.58 11.35
N SER A 18 -7.65 -24.73 12.35
CA SER A 18 -7.82 -23.29 12.15
C SER A 18 -6.57 -22.84 11.39
N ALA A 19 -6.76 -22.51 10.11
CA ALA A 19 -5.75 -21.85 9.30
C ALA A 19 -5.41 -20.52 9.96
N CYS A 20 -4.38 -20.55 10.80
CA CYS A 20 -3.72 -19.36 11.30
C CYS A 20 -3.15 -18.67 10.05
N THR A 21 -3.79 -17.61 9.57
CA THR A 21 -3.22 -16.74 8.54
C THR A 21 -1.96 -16.15 9.13
N THR A 22 -0.82 -16.78 8.83
CA THR A 22 0.50 -16.30 9.19
C THR A 22 0.63 -14.89 8.64
N MET A 23 0.67 -13.91 9.54
CA MET A 23 1.09 -12.56 9.21
C MET A 23 2.47 -12.69 8.54
N ASN A 24 2.54 -12.45 7.23
CA ASN A 24 3.80 -12.34 6.53
C ASN A 24 4.57 -11.19 7.19
N SER A 25 5.50 -11.51 8.08
CA SER A 25 6.40 -10.54 8.68
C SER A 25 7.28 -10.02 7.55
N VAL A 26 6.92 -8.87 6.98
CA VAL A 26 7.72 -8.22 5.95
C VAL A 26 9.07 -7.88 6.58
N PRO A 27 10.19 -8.43 6.08
CA PRO A 27 11.49 -8.13 6.63
C PRO A 27 11.84 -6.67 6.33
N LEU A 28 11.65 -5.81 7.34
CA LEU A 28 11.98 -4.38 7.32
C LEU A 28 13.43 -4.11 6.88
N SER A 29 14.32 -5.08 7.03
CA SER A 29 15.73 -5.00 6.61
C SER A 29 15.92 -4.70 5.12
N ASN A 30 14.94 -5.05 4.27
CA ASN A 30 15.02 -4.87 2.81
C ASN A 30 14.47 -3.54 2.29
N TYR A 31 13.87 -2.72 3.17
CA TYR A 31 13.25 -1.46 2.79
C TYR A 31 14.01 -0.28 3.40
N THR A 32 13.93 0.86 2.74
CA THR A 32 14.43 2.14 3.25
C THR A 32 13.39 3.22 3.00
N VAL A 33 13.41 4.26 3.82
CA VAL A 33 12.56 5.44 3.61
C VAL A 33 12.93 6.07 2.27
N PHE A 34 11.91 6.41 1.48
CA PHE A 34 12.09 7.19 0.27
C PHE A 34 12.28 8.66 0.66
N THR A 35 13.47 9.18 0.37
CA THR A 35 13.85 10.55 0.71
C THR A 35 13.98 11.41 -0.53
N GLU A 36 13.98 12.73 -0.32
CA GLU A 36 14.27 13.69 -1.40
C GLU A 36 15.67 13.51 -2.00
N ASP A 37 16.66 13.15 -1.20
CA ASP A 37 17.99 12.82 -1.73
C ASP A 37 17.95 11.58 -2.64
N LEU A 38 17.18 10.56 -2.25
CA LEU A 38 17.02 9.36 -3.06
C LEU A 38 16.28 9.67 -4.37
N ARG A 39 15.27 10.55 -4.33
CA ARG A 39 14.60 11.05 -5.54
C ARG A 39 15.62 11.66 -6.50
N ARG A 40 16.45 12.59 -6.03
CA ARG A 40 17.48 13.26 -6.84
C ARG A 40 18.49 12.26 -7.41
N ASP A 41 18.87 11.28 -6.60
CA ASP A 41 19.75 10.19 -7.00
C ASP A 41 19.17 9.34 -8.14
N LEU A 42 17.86 9.06 -8.11
CA LEU A 42 17.15 8.33 -9.17
C LEU A 42 17.03 9.15 -10.46
N GLU A 43 16.66 10.42 -10.33
CA GLU A 43 16.56 11.35 -11.47
C GLU A 43 17.92 11.51 -12.16
N ALA A 44 19.01 11.63 -11.39
CA ALA A 44 20.38 11.68 -11.92
C ALA A 44 20.80 10.37 -12.64
N ALA A 45 20.22 9.24 -12.24
CA ALA A 45 20.41 7.94 -12.89
C ALA A 45 19.44 7.71 -14.06
N ASN A 46 18.62 8.71 -14.43
CA ASN A 46 17.58 8.65 -15.46
C ASN A 46 16.51 7.56 -15.18
N ILE A 47 16.23 7.31 -13.90
CA ILE A 47 15.17 6.42 -13.44
C ILE A 47 13.95 7.26 -13.09
N GLU A 48 12.89 7.14 -13.89
CA GLU A 48 11.64 7.85 -13.65
C GLU A 48 10.95 7.38 -12.37
N ILE A 49 10.38 8.32 -11.62
CA ILE A 49 9.63 8.05 -10.38
C ILE A 49 8.41 7.13 -10.63
N ALA A 50 7.79 7.23 -11.81
CA ALA A 50 6.69 6.35 -12.21
C ALA A 50 7.09 4.86 -12.31
N LYS A 51 8.39 4.55 -12.45
CA LYS A 51 8.93 3.19 -12.50
C LYS A 51 9.35 2.67 -11.12
N VAL A 52 9.24 3.49 -10.08
CA VAL A 52 9.60 3.13 -8.71
C VAL A 52 8.39 2.49 -8.02
N GLN A 53 8.60 1.31 -7.46
CA GLN A 53 7.62 0.67 -6.58
C GLN A 53 7.73 1.26 -5.17
N PHE A 54 6.67 1.88 -4.70
CA PHE A 54 6.53 2.41 -3.35
C PHE A 54 5.86 1.42 -2.41
N PHE A 55 6.07 1.65 -1.12
CA PHE A 55 5.50 0.92 0.00
C PHE A 55 5.15 1.92 1.10
N ASN A 56 4.08 1.68 1.86
CA ASN A 56 3.73 2.45 3.06
C ASN A 56 4.26 1.76 4.34
N ASP A 57 4.71 2.52 5.34
CA ASP A 57 5.21 1.94 6.60
C ASP A 57 4.15 1.70 7.67
N LYS A 58 2.96 2.27 7.49
CA LYS A 58 1.82 2.17 8.42
C LYS A 58 0.56 1.84 7.65
N ALA A 59 -0.38 1.16 8.31
CA ALA A 59 -1.70 0.94 7.76
C ALA A 59 -2.39 2.30 7.54
N ILE A 60 -3.00 2.50 6.37
CA ILE A 60 -3.81 3.66 6.06
C ILE A 60 -5.26 3.20 6.03
N ASN A 61 -6.07 3.72 6.95
CA ASN A 61 -7.47 3.33 7.11
C ASN A 61 -8.32 4.59 7.00
N ILE A 62 -9.17 4.65 5.99
CA ILE A 62 -10.07 5.79 5.75
C ILE A 62 -11.50 5.30 5.69
N ARG A 63 -12.41 6.09 6.26
CA ARG A 63 -13.81 5.73 6.39
C ARG A 63 -14.69 6.92 6.02
N ARG A 64 -15.80 6.68 5.33
CA ARG A 64 -16.86 7.69 5.17
C ARG A 64 -18.23 7.06 5.30
N GLU A 65 -19.19 7.86 5.73
CA GLU A 65 -20.60 7.55 5.59
C GLU A 65 -21.04 7.86 4.16
N VAL A 66 -21.85 6.99 3.58
CA VAL A 66 -22.41 7.13 2.24
C VAL A 66 -23.92 7.26 2.37
N SER A 67 -24.43 8.40 1.91
CA SER A 67 -25.87 8.71 1.96
C SER A 67 -26.62 8.19 0.73
N ASP A 68 -25.98 8.10 -0.43
CA ASP A 68 -26.55 7.53 -1.67
C ASP A 68 -25.87 6.19 -2.03
N PRO A 69 -26.58 5.05 -2.01
CA PRO A 69 -26.03 3.76 -2.42
C PRO A 69 -25.44 3.74 -3.84
N ASN A 70 -25.89 4.61 -4.76
CA ASN A 70 -25.36 4.72 -6.12
C ASN A 70 -24.01 5.44 -6.20
N ASP A 71 -23.66 6.20 -5.16
CA ASP A 71 -22.34 6.81 -5.01
C ASP A 71 -21.27 5.76 -4.68
N ILE A 72 -21.70 4.54 -4.31
CA ILE A 72 -20.83 3.38 -4.23
C ILE A 72 -20.97 2.58 -5.52
N LYS A 73 -20.21 2.97 -6.55
CA LYS A 73 -19.76 1.97 -7.51
C LYS A 73 -19.03 0.91 -6.68
N VAL A 74 -19.53 -0.31 -6.71
CA VAL A 74 -18.99 -1.47 -5.98
C VAL A 74 -17.59 -1.71 -6.54
N ASN A 75 -16.64 -0.94 -6.06
CA ASN A 75 -15.25 -1.03 -6.46
C ASN A 75 -14.57 -2.06 -5.56
N PRO A 76 -13.68 -2.91 -6.10
CA PRO A 76 -12.94 -3.90 -5.31
C PRO A 76 -12.05 -3.32 -4.19
N GLU A 77 -11.91 -1.99 -4.15
CA GLU A 77 -10.95 -1.25 -3.30
C GLU A 77 -11.40 -1.03 -1.85
N GLY A 78 -12.67 -1.28 -1.50
CA GLY A 78 -13.20 -0.92 -0.18
C GLY A 78 -14.28 -1.85 0.33
N GLN A 79 -14.22 -2.15 1.63
CA GLN A 79 -15.27 -2.90 2.31
C GLN A 79 -16.44 -1.97 2.59
N ILE A 80 -17.63 -2.35 2.11
CA ILE A 80 -18.88 -1.66 2.41
C ILE A 80 -19.56 -2.42 3.55
N THR A 81 -19.89 -1.71 4.63
CA THR A 81 -20.65 -2.29 5.75
C THR A 81 -21.88 -1.43 6.02
N MET A 82 -22.99 -2.06 6.39
CA MET A 82 -24.19 -1.37 6.85
C MET A 82 -24.12 -1.20 8.37
N SER A 83 -24.28 0.03 8.87
CA SER A 83 -24.32 0.31 10.30
C SER A 83 -25.39 1.36 10.59
N ASN A 84 -26.37 1.05 11.44
CA ASN A 84 -27.44 1.97 11.86
C ASN A 84 -28.23 2.61 10.67
N GLY A 85 -28.52 1.82 9.63
CA GLY A 85 -29.26 2.31 8.45
C GLY A 85 -28.43 3.18 7.49
N LYS A 86 -27.14 3.37 7.76
CA LYS A 86 -26.20 4.14 6.93
C LYS A 86 -25.17 3.20 6.30
N SER A 87 -24.87 3.41 5.02
CA SER A 87 -23.79 2.68 4.34
C SER A 87 -22.44 3.29 4.71
N ILE A 88 -21.48 2.47 5.10
CA ILE A 88 -20.13 2.90 5.47
C ILE A 88 -19.16 2.34 4.45
N GLN A 89 -18.44 3.22 3.77
CA GLN A 89 -17.32 2.85 2.92
C GLN A 89 -16.03 2.91 3.75
N THR A 90 -15.27 1.80 3.76
CA THR A 90 -13.96 1.72 4.40
C THR A 90 -12.91 1.27 3.39
N ILE A 91 -11.79 1.99 3.32
CA ILE A 91 -10.63 1.62 2.51
C ILE A 91 -9.47 1.36 3.46
N ASN A 92 -8.81 0.21 3.26
CA ASN A 92 -7.72 -0.27 4.11
C ASN A 92 -6.50 -0.58 3.24
N VAL A 93 -5.44 0.19 3.40
CA VAL A 93 -4.12 -0.09 2.83
C VAL A 93 -3.26 -0.66 3.95
N LEU A 94 -2.88 -1.93 3.84
CA LEU A 94 -2.02 -2.59 4.82
C LEU A 94 -0.59 -2.03 4.76
N PRO A 95 0.22 -2.11 5.83
CA PRO A 95 1.63 -1.77 5.75
C PRO A 95 2.34 -2.62 4.68
N PHE A 96 3.26 -2.00 3.95
CA PHE A 96 4.02 -2.60 2.87
C PHE A 96 3.17 -3.13 1.71
N THR A 97 1.98 -2.56 1.51
CA THR A 97 1.25 -2.74 0.25
C THR A 97 2.07 -2.11 -0.87
N PRO A 98 2.32 -2.80 -2.00
CA PRO A 98 3.00 -2.21 -3.14
C PRO A 98 2.10 -1.17 -3.81
N GLY A 99 2.63 0.03 -4.05
CA GLY A 99 1.94 1.10 -4.77
C GLY A 99 2.80 1.76 -5.84
N VAL A 100 2.13 2.36 -6.82
CA VAL A 100 2.75 2.99 -7.99
C VAL A 100 2.47 4.49 -7.98
N ALA A 101 3.48 5.29 -8.34
CA ALA A 101 3.29 6.73 -8.50
C ALA A 101 2.49 7.02 -9.77
N LEU A 102 1.36 7.71 -9.62
CA LEU A 102 0.56 8.21 -10.72
C LEU A 102 1.06 9.58 -11.21
N SER A 103 1.56 10.40 -10.28
CA SER A 103 2.19 11.68 -10.57
C SER A 103 3.18 12.07 -9.47
N SER A 104 4.15 12.92 -9.83
CA SER A 104 5.11 13.47 -8.89
C SER A 104 5.55 14.87 -9.32
N ASP A 105 5.23 15.88 -8.54
CA ASP A 105 5.53 17.29 -8.83
C ASP A 105 5.61 18.12 -7.55
N ASN A 106 6.44 19.16 -7.52
CA ASN A 106 6.47 20.16 -6.43
C ASN A 106 6.58 19.58 -4.99
N GLY A 107 7.37 18.53 -4.80
CA GLY A 107 7.50 17.86 -3.49
C GLY A 107 6.27 17.03 -3.11
N VAL A 108 5.41 16.72 -4.06
CA VAL A 108 4.23 15.86 -3.89
C VAL A 108 4.40 14.60 -4.72
N ILE A 109 3.96 13.47 -4.17
CA ILE A 109 3.83 12.21 -4.92
C ILE A 109 2.42 11.67 -4.67
N HIS A 110 1.71 11.38 -5.76
CA HIS A 110 0.42 10.70 -5.70
C HIS A 110 0.65 9.20 -5.94
N VAL A 111 0.36 8.38 -4.94
CA VAL A 111 0.60 6.93 -4.99
C VAL A 111 -0.72 6.18 -4.97
N SER A 112 -0.97 5.37 -5.98
CA SER A 112 -2.06 4.40 -5.98
C SER A 112 -1.62 3.10 -5.33
N TRP A 113 -2.48 2.56 -4.48
CA TRP A 113 -2.35 1.23 -3.86
C TRP A 113 -3.39 0.25 -4.40
N ASP A 114 -4.15 0.67 -5.42
CA ASP A 114 -5.23 -0.08 -6.05
C ASP A 114 -4.69 -0.92 -7.22
N ASP A 115 -4.87 -2.24 -7.14
CA ASP A 115 -4.44 -3.19 -8.15
C ASP A 115 -5.38 -3.27 -9.37
N THR A 116 -6.58 -2.71 -9.26
CA THR A 116 -7.58 -2.69 -10.33
C THR A 116 -7.36 -1.58 -11.36
N GLN A 117 -6.37 -0.70 -11.13
CA GLN A 117 -6.05 0.47 -11.96
C GLN A 117 -7.20 1.47 -12.11
N GLN A 118 -8.20 1.43 -11.21
CA GLN A 118 -9.31 2.38 -11.21
C GLN A 118 -8.97 3.65 -10.45
N ASP A 119 -8.00 3.60 -9.55
CA ASP A 119 -7.40 4.80 -8.96
C ASP A 119 -6.55 5.58 -9.97
N THR A 120 -7.07 6.76 -10.32
CA THR A 120 -6.42 7.73 -11.22
C THR A 120 -5.89 8.96 -10.47
N LYS A 121 -6.12 9.06 -9.16
CA LYS A 121 -5.76 10.24 -8.36
C LYS A 121 -4.65 9.94 -7.37
N GLY A 122 -4.59 8.73 -6.80
CA GLY A 122 -3.59 8.36 -5.82
C GLY A 122 -3.84 9.01 -4.46
N MET A 123 -3.28 8.39 -3.42
CA MET A 123 -3.12 9.03 -2.11
C MET A 123 -1.96 10.02 -2.18
N LYS A 124 -2.17 11.23 -1.68
CA LYS A 124 -1.19 12.30 -1.74
C LYS A 124 -0.17 12.20 -0.61
N PHE A 125 1.11 12.28 -0.95
CA PHE A 125 2.22 12.36 0.00
C PHE A 125 3.02 13.65 -0.23
N ASN A 126 3.14 14.48 0.80
CA ASN A 126 3.87 15.74 0.77
C ASN A 126 5.26 15.58 1.38
N LEU A 127 6.24 16.24 0.76
CA LEU A 127 7.59 16.38 1.29
C LEU A 127 7.58 17.26 2.54
N SER A 128 8.16 16.74 3.62
CA SER A 128 8.46 17.49 4.84
C SER A 128 9.85 17.12 5.34
N GLY A 129 10.74 18.11 5.37
CA GLY A 129 12.17 17.86 5.51
C GLY A 129 12.69 17.00 4.36
N GLN A 130 13.23 15.82 4.68
CA GLN A 130 13.74 14.88 3.68
C GLN A 130 12.76 13.76 3.31
N ASN A 131 11.59 13.67 3.94
CA ASN A 131 10.70 12.50 3.80
C ASN A 131 9.33 12.88 3.25
N TYR A 132 8.70 11.94 2.56
CA TYR A 132 7.35 12.06 2.03
C TYR A 132 6.33 11.45 3.00
N PHE A 133 5.38 12.26 3.48
CA PHE A 133 4.35 11.85 4.44
C PHE A 133 2.96 11.95 3.84
N LEU A 134 2.07 11.05 4.23
CA LEU A 134 0.66 11.11 3.86
C LEU A 134 0.07 12.49 4.18
N ASP A 135 -0.57 13.12 3.19
CA ASP A 135 -1.18 14.44 3.35
C ASP A 135 -2.52 14.30 4.10
N VAL A 136 -2.55 14.74 5.34
CA VAL A 136 -3.73 14.64 6.21
C VAL A 136 -4.26 16.04 6.48
N LEU A 137 -5.55 16.24 6.21
CA LEU A 137 -6.24 17.48 6.49
C LEU A 137 -6.51 17.67 8.00
N PRO A 138 -6.79 18.90 8.44
CA PRO A 138 -7.21 19.15 9.82
C PRO A 138 -8.37 18.25 10.26
N ASN A 139 -8.46 18.00 11.57
CA ASN A 139 -9.49 17.14 12.17
C ASN A 139 -9.49 15.68 11.66
N ASN A 140 -8.31 15.14 11.32
CA ASN A 140 -8.14 13.78 10.80
C ASN A 140 -9.00 13.52 9.55
N LYS A 141 -9.10 14.51 8.66
CA LYS A 141 -9.76 14.34 7.37
C LYS A 141 -8.75 13.96 6.30
N PHE A 142 -9.21 13.30 5.24
CA PHE A 142 -8.37 12.87 4.14
C PHE A 142 -9.15 12.94 2.83
N ASP A 143 -8.64 13.69 1.85
CA ASP A 143 -9.25 13.75 0.52
C ASP A 143 -8.69 12.66 -0.38
N TYR A 144 -9.59 11.88 -0.98
CA TYR A 144 -9.25 10.80 -1.90
C TYR A 144 -10.38 10.63 -2.93
N LYS A 145 -10.02 10.54 -4.21
CA LYS A 145 -10.98 10.39 -5.33
C LYS A 145 -12.14 11.39 -5.25
N GLU A 146 -11.82 12.66 -5.04
CA GLU A 146 -12.79 13.80 -4.98
C GLU A 146 -13.79 13.71 -3.81
N ARG A 147 -13.51 12.87 -2.83
CA ARG A 147 -14.32 12.68 -1.62
C ARG A 147 -13.48 12.87 -0.38
N THR A 148 -14.11 13.38 0.68
CA THR A 148 -13.47 13.51 1.99
C THR A 148 -13.84 12.32 2.88
N PHE A 149 -12.83 11.71 3.48
CA PHE A 149 -12.94 10.62 4.43
C PHE A 149 -12.46 11.05 5.83
N ASP A 150 -12.93 10.33 6.84
CA ASP A 150 -12.34 10.30 8.17
C ASP A 150 -11.15 9.33 8.18
N LEU A 151 -9.97 9.85 8.50
CA LEU A 151 -8.76 9.05 8.72
C LEU A 151 -8.88 8.32 10.06
N GLN A 152 -8.95 7.00 10.01
CA GLN A 152 -8.97 6.12 11.18
C GLN A 152 -7.55 5.69 11.59
N GLY A 153 -6.61 5.66 10.63
CA GLY A 153 -5.22 5.25 10.85
C GLY A 153 -4.33 5.63 9.68
N GLY A 154 -3.03 5.80 9.93
CA GLY A 154 -2.04 6.14 8.89
C GLY A 154 -1.49 7.56 8.95
N ASN A 155 -1.83 8.35 9.97
CA ASN A 155 -1.22 9.67 10.15
C ASN A 155 0.31 9.55 10.27
N GLY A 156 1.02 10.35 9.48
CA GLY A 156 2.47 10.30 9.34
C GLY A 156 2.98 8.99 8.74
N ALA A 157 2.18 8.30 7.92
CA ALA A 157 2.67 7.21 7.07
C ALA A 157 3.66 7.79 6.05
N ARG A 158 4.73 7.04 5.78
CA ARG A 158 5.82 7.44 4.88
C ARG A 158 5.94 6.50 3.69
N LEU A 159 6.51 7.03 2.62
CA LEU A 159 6.91 6.24 1.47
C LEU A 159 8.24 5.52 1.72
N PHE A 160 8.27 4.25 1.35
CA PHE A 160 9.41 3.36 1.40
C PHE A 160 9.65 2.76 0.03
N VAL A 161 10.89 2.34 -0.22
CA VAL A 161 11.31 1.62 -1.42
C VAL A 161 12.24 0.47 -1.02
N LYS A 162 12.40 -0.51 -1.92
CA LYS A 162 13.37 -1.59 -1.71
C LYS A 162 14.80 -1.05 -1.80
N LYS A 163 15.68 -1.52 -0.91
CA LYS A 163 17.12 -1.16 -0.91
C LYS A 163 17.84 -1.56 -2.20
N ASP A 164 17.35 -2.54 -2.94
CA ASP A 164 17.94 -2.94 -4.22
C ASP A 164 17.86 -1.83 -5.29
N LEU A 165 16.90 -0.91 -5.16
CA LEU A 165 16.83 0.30 -6.00
C LEU A 165 18.09 1.16 -5.82
N LEU A 166 18.64 1.22 -4.61
CA LEU A 166 19.89 1.95 -4.32
C LEU A 166 21.09 1.34 -5.04
N LYS A 167 21.10 0.01 -5.22
CA LYS A 167 22.18 -0.69 -5.93
C LYS A 167 22.15 -0.35 -7.42
N GLN A 168 20.95 -0.25 -8.00
CA GLN A 168 20.78 0.15 -9.40
C GLN A 168 21.31 1.57 -9.66
N VAL A 169 21.01 2.52 -8.76
CA VAL A 169 21.55 3.88 -8.83
C VAL A 169 23.07 3.90 -8.75
N LYS A 170 23.66 3.16 -7.79
CA LYS A 170 25.12 3.09 -7.62
C LYS A 170 25.83 2.52 -8.85
N ASN A 171 25.32 1.41 -9.38
CA ASN A 171 25.90 0.77 -10.57
C ASN A 171 25.82 1.66 -11.82
N SER A 172 24.77 2.47 -11.95
CA SER A 172 24.67 3.47 -13.02
C SER A 172 25.82 4.49 -12.96
N ARG A 173 26.17 4.96 -11.75
CA ARG A 173 27.27 5.93 -11.54
C ARG A 173 28.66 5.35 -11.84
N GLU A 174 28.86 4.06 -11.62
CA GLU A 174 30.16 3.40 -11.81
C GLU A 174 30.45 2.99 -13.27
N THR A 175 29.44 2.95 -14.15
CA THR A 175 29.61 2.50 -15.54
C THR A 175 30.09 3.65 -16.45
N LEU A 176 31.40 3.92 -16.47
CA LEU A 176 32.04 4.80 -17.46
C LEU A 176 32.45 3.98 -18.70
N LYS A 177 31.95 4.32 -19.89
CA LYS A 177 32.18 3.54 -21.13
C LYS A 177 33.61 3.58 -21.69
N GLY A 178 34.56 4.23 -21.01
CA GLY A 178 35.92 4.41 -21.49
C GLY A 178 36.01 5.25 -22.78
N ARG A 179 37.16 5.88 -23.02
CA ARG A 179 37.42 6.64 -24.25
C ARG A 179 38.52 5.92 -25.03
N LYS A 180 38.25 5.52 -26.27
CA LYS A 180 39.30 5.01 -27.15
C LYS A 180 40.11 6.19 -27.70
N VAL A 181 41.43 6.11 -27.61
CA VAL A 181 42.34 7.04 -28.28
C VAL A 181 42.33 6.68 -29.77
N GLY A 182 42.10 7.68 -30.63
CA GLY A 182 42.12 7.51 -32.08
C GLY A 182 43.51 7.08 -32.55
N GLN A 183 43.54 6.12 -33.49
CA GLN A 183 44.72 5.75 -34.27
C GLN A 183 45.09 6.85 -35.25
#